data_AF-A0A2E4G4J5-F1
#
_entry.id   AF-A0A2E4G4J5-F1
#
_cell.length_a   1.000
_cell.length_b   1.000
_cell.length_c   1.000
_cell.angle_alpha   90.00
_cell.angle_beta   90.00
_cell.angle_gamma   90.00
#
_symmetry.space_group_name_H-M   'P 1'
#
loop_
_entity.id
_entity.type
_entity.pdbx_description
1 polymer ?
#
loop_
_entity_poly.entity_id
_entity_poly.type
_entity_poly.pdbx_seq_one_letter_code
_entity_poly.pdbx_strand_id
1 'polypeptide(L)'
;CECCRIAIAPRGPENIAILWRQVFGEDVRDHAIAELTPSGKTLTTNRASYDQWHINACPHHGPTMIQSSLSDDYHMSWFTNGDLNQGIYYARYSFDNEISADIFQVDSQPGAGHPFLSEHNEKLHLVWKGFNGRETLLNLITSEDDGATWSEPTTLLKTDKGSDHPFLIQNSDSLFLSWHSDEFGYVLLDVSENIRRLSNNEN
;
A
#
# COMPACT_ATOMS: atom_id res chain seq x y z
N CYS A 1 -9.09 13.82 -6.62
CA CYS A 1 -8.78 13.15 -7.90
C CYS A 1 -9.65 11.90 -7.99
N GLU A 2 -10.57 11.85 -8.95
CA GLU A 2 -11.65 10.88 -9.04
C GLU A 2 -11.26 9.51 -9.64
N CYS A 3 -10.06 9.41 -10.21
CA CYS A 3 -9.62 8.23 -10.97
C CYS A 3 -8.81 7.20 -10.16
N CYS A 4 -8.26 7.59 -9.00
CA CYS A 4 -7.44 6.69 -8.19
C CYS A 4 -8.32 5.89 -7.22
N ARG A 5 -7.93 4.64 -6.92
CA ARG A 5 -8.52 3.87 -5.81
C ARG A 5 -8.51 4.70 -4.53
N ILE A 6 -9.62 4.70 -3.80
CA ILE A 6 -9.75 5.29 -2.46
C ILE A 6 -9.52 4.15 -1.47
N ALA A 7 -8.63 4.35 -0.50
CA ALA A 7 -8.48 3.42 0.61
C ALA A 7 -9.43 3.81 1.75
N ILE A 8 -10.00 2.80 2.41
CA ILE A 8 -10.99 2.98 3.48
C ILE A 8 -10.62 2.03 4.62
N ALA A 9 -10.68 2.53 5.85
CA ALA A 9 -10.51 1.73 7.05
C ALA A 9 -11.49 2.18 8.15
N PRO A 10 -11.83 1.33 9.13
CA PRO A 10 -12.62 1.74 10.30
C PRO A 10 -11.97 2.91 11.05
N ARG A 11 -12.77 3.77 11.67
CA ARG A 11 -12.34 4.82 12.59
C ARG A 11 -13.30 4.86 13.78
N GLY A 12 -12.90 4.24 14.87
CA GLY A 12 -13.79 4.06 16.03
C GLY A 12 -15.02 3.19 15.68
N PRO A 13 -16.11 3.29 16.47
CA PRO A 13 -17.23 2.34 16.37
C PRO A 13 -18.14 2.53 15.16
N GLU A 14 -18.23 3.74 14.59
CA GLU A 14 -19.20 4.06 13.54
C GLU A 14 -18.59 4.79 12.33
N ASN A 15 -17.46 5.47 12.50
CA ASN A 15 -16.89 6.30 11.45
C ASN A 15 -15.91 5.48 10.60
N ILE A 16 -15.54 6.07 9.47
CA ILE A 16 -14.50 5.53 8.58
C ILE A 16 -13.42 6.58 8.37
N ALA A 17 -12.17 6.12 8.24
CA ALA A 17 -11.11 6.89 7.65
C ALA A 17 -11.07 6.61 6.14
N ILE A 18 -10.90 7.64 5.33
CA ILE A 18 -10.66 7.52 3.89
C ILE A 18 -9.35 8.19 3.51
N LEU A 19 -8.61 7.59 2.58
CA LEU A 19 -7.34 8.10 2.04
C LEU A 19 -7.42 8.09 0.52
N TRP A 20 -7.15 9.24 -0.11
CA TRP A 20 -7.24 9.40 -1.55
C TRP A 20 -6.22 10.39 -2.08
N ARG A 21 -5.97 10.33 -3.40
CA ARG A 21 -5.15 11.33 -4.07
C ARG A 21 -5.95 12.62 -4.26
N GLN A 22 -5.48 13.70 -3.63
CA GLN A 22 -6.10 15.01 -3.62
C GLN A 22 -5.28 16.00 -4.46
N VAL A 23 -5.94 16.99 -5.04
CA VAL A 23 -5.25 18.13 -5.64
C VAL A 23 -5.13 19.23 -4.58
N PHE A 24 -3.91 19.63 -4.27
CA PHE A 24 -3.59 20.72 -3.35
C PHE A 24 -3.07 21.92 -4.16
N GLY A 25 -3.57 23.12 -3.85
CA GLY A 25 -3.27 24.31 -4.65
C GLY A 25 -3.80 24.13 -6.08
N GLU A 26 -2.94 24.42 -7.07
CA GLU A 26 -3.31 24.33 -8.49
C GLU A 26 -3.03 22.95 -9.10
N ASP A 27 -1.91 22.31 -8.74
CA ASP A 27 -1.38 21.16 -9.48
C ASP A 27 -0.66 20.07 -8.66
N VAL A 28 -0.54 20.23 -7.34
CA VAL A 28 0.14 19.24 -6.48
C VAL A 28 -0.80 18.07 -6.18
N ARG A 29 -0.41 16.84 -6.55
CA ARG A 29 -1.20 15.62 -6.40
C ARG A 29 -0.66 14.64 -5.37
N ASP A 30 -0.88 14.98 -4.12
CA ASP A 30 -0.50 14.20 -2.95
C ASP A 30 -1.73 13.53 -2.32
N HIS A 31 -1.56 12.87 -1.16
CA HIS A 31 -2.65 12.16 -0.51
C HIS A 31 -3.29 13.00 0.60
N ALA A 32 -4.62 13.02 0.64
CA ALA A 32 -5.42 13.53 1.75
C ALA A 32 -6.08 12.38 2.49
N ILE A 33 -6.27 12.57 3.79
CA ILE A 33 -6.96 11.64 4.68
C ILE A 33 -8.08 12.38 5.42
N ALA A 34 -9.21 11.72 5.63
CA ALA A 34 -10.36 12.30 6.31
C ALA A 34 -11.12 11.27 7.14
N GLU A 35 -11.76 11.74 8.20
CA GLU A 35 -12.73 10.96 8.98
C GLU A 35 -14.16 11.32 8.55
N LEU A 36 -14.98 10.32 8.24
CA LEU A 36 -16.36 10.48 7.79
C LEU A 36 -17.32 9.72 8.72
N THR A 37 -18.44 10.36 9.03
CA THR A 37 -19.59 9.72 9.71
C THR A 37 -20.36 8.79 8.78
N PRO A 38 -21.23 7.90 9.30
CA PRO A 38 -22.15 7.09 8.49
C PRO A 38 -23.04 7.90 7.54
N SER A 39 -23.31 9.16 7.87
CA SER A 39 -24.10 10.08 7.02
C SER A 39 -23.30 10.71 5.87
N GLY A 40 -22.00 10.40 5.75
CA GLY A 40 -21.08 11.00 4.76
C GLY A 40 -20.56 12.37 5.16
N LYS A 41 -20.90 12.88 6.35
CA LYS A 41 -20.33 14.14 6.87
C LYS A 41 -18.85 13.94 7.21
N THR A 42 -18.00 14.77 6.63
CA THR A 42 -16.58 14.90 6.97
C THR A 42 -16.42 15.59 8.33
N LEU A 43 -15.68 14.96 9.24
CA LEU A 43 -15.34 15.50 10.56
C LEU A 43 -14.00 16.23 10.55
N THR A 44 -12.99 15.60 9.94
CA THR A 44 -11.63 16.14 9.79
C THR A 44 -11.11 15.87 8.38
N THR A 45 -10.17 16.69 7.89
CA THR A 45 -9.49 16.45 6.62
C THR A 45 -8.09 17.05 6.68
N ASN A 46 -7.10 16.21 6.45
CA ASN A 46 -5.68 16.56 6.55
C ASN A 46 -4.91 16.05 5.34
N ARG A 47 -3.69 16.57 5.15
CA ARG A 47 -2.74 16.05 4.17
C ARG A 47 -1.91 14.93 4.79
N ALA A 48 -1.84 13.80 4.10
CA ALA A 48 -1.22 12.56 4.57
C ALA A 48 0.14 12.29 3.90
N SER A 49 0.41 12.86 2.73
CA SER A 49 1.72 12.78 2.07
C SER A 49 2.20 14.14 1.57
N TYR A 50 3.53 14.30 1.48
CA TYR A 50 4.21 15.55 1.14
C TYR A 50 5.30 15.27 0.10
N ASP A 51 4.87 14.81 -1.07
CA ASP A 51 5.72 14.36 -2.17
C ASP A 51 5.94 15.45 -3.23
N GLN A 52 5.08 16.48 -3.23
CA GLN A 52 5.10 17.59 -4.18
C GLN A 52 5.00 17.09 -5.62
N TRP A 53 4.02 16.24 -5.92
CA TRP A 53 3.87 15.72 -7.27
C TRP A 53 3.07 16.66 -8.17
N HIS A 54 3.80 17.50 -8.91
CA HIS A 54 3.25 18.38 -9.93
C HIS A 54 2.92 17.59 -11.19
N ILE A 55 1.64 17.24 -11.37
CA ILE A 55 1.20 16.48 -12.56
C ILE A 55 -0.22 16.85 -12.98
N ASN A 56 -0.38 17.13 -14.27
CA ASN A 56 -1.68 17.32 -14.90
C ASN A 56 -2.16 16.02 -15.58
N ALA A 57 -2.16 14.92 -14.81
CA ALA A 57 -2.62 13.60 -15.26
C ALA A 57 -3.22 12.82 -14.09
N CYS A 58 -3.86 11.71 -14.43
CA CYS A 58 -4.50 10.78 -13.52
C CYS A 58 -3.66 9.50 -13.44
N PRO A 59 -2.65 9.42 -12.56
CA PRO A 59 -1.95 8.15 -12.36
C PRO A 59 -2.95 7.18 -11.72
N HIS A 60 -3.22 6.05 -12.37
CA HIS A 60 -4.13 5.02 -11.84
C HIS A 60 -3.49 4.21 -10.69
N HIS A 61 -2.72 4.87 -9.83
CA HIS A 61 -2.03 4.29 -8.68
C HIS A 61 -2.59 4.94 -7.41
N GLY A 62 -3.61 4.30 -6.83
CA GLY A 62 -4.20 4.73 -5.56
C GLY A 62 -3.45 4.19 -4.34
N PRO A 63 -3.61 4.81 -3.18
CA PRO A 63 -2.99 4.35 -1.94
C PRO A 63 -3.66 3.08 -1.40
N THR A 64 -3.08 2.52 -0.35
CA THR A 64 -3.65 1.50 0.54
C THR A 64 -3.57 2.02 1.98
N MET A 65 -4.53 1.64 2.81
CA MET A 65 -4.61 2.04 4.21
C MET A 65 -5.28 0.97 5.05
N ILE A 66 -4.71 0.68 6.21
CA ILE A 66 -5.30 -0.17 7.25
C ILE A 66 -5.11 0.49 8.62
N GLN A 67 -6.03 0.26 9.56
CA GLN A 67 -5.84 0.68 10.95
C GLN A 67 -4.88 -0.30 11.65
N SER A 68 -3.95 0.20 12.46
CA SER A 68 -3.07 -0.63 13.30
C SER A 68 -3.90 -1.42 14.32
N SER A 69 -3.55 -2.67 14.57
CA SER A 69 -4.13 -3.43 15.69
C SER A 69 -3.52 -3.08 17.05
N LEU A 70 -2.37 -2.38 17.05
CA LEU A 70 -1.58 -2.04 18.24
C LEU A 70 -1.77 -0.59 18.69
N SER A 71 -2.33 0.26 17.83
CA SER A 71 -2.56 1.69 18.09
C SER A 71 -3.79 2.21 17.33
N ASP A 72 -4.18 3.46 17.60
CA ASP A 72 -5.25 4.13 16.84
C ASP A 72 -4.74 4.79 15.53
N ASP A 73 -3.48 4.56 15.17
CA ASP A 73 -2.85 5.09 13.97
C ASP A 73 -3.14 4.21 12.74
N TYR A 74 -2.80 4.73 11.56
CA TYR A 74 -3.09 4.11 10.27
C TYR A 74 -1.81 3.84 9.49
N HIS A 75 -1.62 2.60 9.07
CA HIS A 75 -0.58 2.21 8.12
C HIS A 75 -1.02 2.60 6.71
N MET A 76 -0.20 3.37 6.02
CA MET A 76 -0.46 3.82 4.66
C MET A 76 0.68 3.40 3.74
N SER A 77 0.36 3.06 2.50
CA SER A 77 1.35 2.98 1.43
C SER A 77 0.82 3.55 0.13
N TRP A 78 1.69 4.19 -0.63
CA TRP A 78 1.33 4.87 -1.86
C TRP A 78 2.49 4.89 -2.85
N PHE A 79 2.13 5.10 -4.12
CA PHE A 79 3.07 5.44 -5.17
C PHE A 79 3.10 6.95 -5.39
N THR A 80 4.30 7.48 -5.59
CA THR A 80 4.50 8.87 -6.00
C THR A 80 5.61 8.98 -7.05
N ASN A 81 5.53 10.00 -7.89
CA ASN A 81 6.61 10.43 -8.78
C ASN A 81 6.79 11.94 -8.65
N GLY A 82 6.77 12.43 -7.41
CA GLY A 82 6.86 13.84 -7.09
C GLY A 82 8.29 14.37 -7.08
N ASP A 83 8.41 15.67 -6.85
CA ASP A 83 9.70 16.35 -6.88
C ASP A 83 10.54 16.05 -5.64
N LEU A 84 9.88 15.77 -4.50
CA LEU A 84 10.57 15.40 -3.25
C LEU A 84 10.80 13.90 -3.11
N ASN A 85 9.83 13.09 -3.57
CA ASN A 85 9.79 11.65 -3.34
C ASN A 85 9.35 10.92 -4.62
N GLN A 86 10.01 9.81 -4.94
CA GLN A 86 9.71 8.97 -6.11
C GLN A 86 9.77 7.48 -5.76
N GLY A 87 8.82 6.71 -6.28
CA GLY A 87 8.66 5.29 -6.01
C GLY A 87 7.49 4.97 -5.08
N ILE A 88 7.63 3.87 -4.34
CA ILE A 88 6.66 3.41 -3.35
C ILE A 88 7.12 3.82 -1.96
N TYR A 89 6.19 4.36 -1.18
CA TYR A 89 6.41 4.77 0.20
C TYR A 89 5.43 4.10 1.15
N TYR A 90 5.85 4.02 2.40
CA TYR A 90 5.06 3.67 3.57
C TYR A 90 5.16 4.80 4.61
N ALA A 91 4.11 5.00 5.38
CA ALA A 91 4.14 5.79 6.62
C ALA A 91 2.99 5.40 7.55
N ARG A 92 3.13 5.73 8.83
CA ARG A 92 2.07 5.64 9.83
C ARG A 92 1.45 7.02 10.07
N TYR A 93 0.14 7.16 9.93
CA TYR A 93 -0.59 8.42 10.14
C TYR A 93 -1.35 8.42 11.45
N SER A 94 -1.19 9.49 12.22
CA SER A 94 -1.92 9.71 13.47
C SER A 94 -2.95 10.82 13.30
N PHE A 95 -4.22 10.51 13.58
CA PHE A 95 -5.28 11.53 13.59
C PHE A 95 -5.15 12.49 14.77
N ASP A 96 -4.63 12.04 15.91
CA ASP A 96 -4.49 12.86 17.12
C ASP A 96 -3.39 13.92 16.96
N ASN A 97 -2.32 13.57 16.25
CA ASN A 97 -1.18 14.46 16.00
C ASN A 97 -1.19 15.10 14.60
N GLU A 98 -2.14 14.69 13.75
CA GLU A 98 -2.31 15.14 12.36
C GLU A 98 -1.05 15.00 11.48
N ILE A 99 -0.21 13.99 11.75
CA ILE A 99 1.11 13.82 11.11
C ILE A 99 1.33 12.39 10.62
N SER A 100 2.09 12.26 9.53
CA SER A 100 2.69 11.00 9.09
C SER A 100 4.09 10.84 9.67
N ALA A 101 4.32 9.75 10.40
CA ALA A 101 5.61 9.36 10.96
C ALA A 101 6.10 8.05 10.32
N ASP A 102 7.30 7.61 10.70
CA ASP A 102 7.89 6.34 10.27
C ASP A 102 7.92 6.16 8.74
N ILE A 103 8.25 7.25 8.05
CA ILE A 103 8.30 7.29 6.59
C ILE A 103 9.42 6.35 6.11
N PHE A 104 9.06 5.42 5.24
CA PHE A 104 9.96 4.42 4.68
C PHE A 104 9.80 4.35 3.15
N GLN A 105 10.90 4.43 2.41
CA GLN A 105 10.90 4.21 0.96
C GLN A 105 10.97 2.71 0.68
N VAL A 106 9.85 2.15 0.24
CA VAL A 106 9.68 0.70 -0.01
C VAL A 106 10.45 0.26 -1.25
N ASP A 107 10.32 1.02 -2.34
CA ASP A 107 10.99 0.72 -3.59
C ASP A 107 11.15 2.01 -4.42
N SER A 108 12.38 2.34 -4.79
CA SER A 108 12.74 3.50 -5.60
C SER A 108 12.89 3.19 -7.10
N GLN A 109 12.77 1.92 -7.50
CA GLN A 109 13.06 1.50 -8.86
C GLN A 109 11.96 1.95 -9.84
N PRO A 110 12.34 2.40 -11.05
CA PRO A 110 11.39 2.61 -12.13
C PRO A 110 10.58 1.34 -12.41
N GLY A 111 9.25 1.49 -12.53
CA GLY A 111 8.34 0.35 -12.73
C GLY A 111 7.83 -0.30 -11.45
N ALA A 112 8.31 0.13 -10.28
CA ALA A 112 7.66 -0.18 -9.01
C ALA A 112 6.30 0.55 -8.92
N GLY A 113 5.25 -0.17 -8.53
CA GLY A 113 3.94 0.43 -8.28
C GLY A 113 2.93 -0.52 -7.66
N HIS A 114 1.72 0.01 -7.48
CA HIS A 114 0.57 -0.71 -6.93
C HIS A 114 0.87 -1.40 -5.59
N PRO A 115 1.32 -0.65 -4.56
CA PRO A 115 1.47 -1.24 -3.24
C PRO A 115 0.12 -1.65 -2.65
N PHE A 116 0.15 -2.71 -1.86
CA PHE A 116 -0.98 -3.17 -1.06
C PHE A 116 -0.50 -3.59 0.33
N LEU A 117 -1.22 -3.15 1.36
CA LEU A 117 -0.91 -3.40 2.77
C LEU A 117 -2.00 -4.25 3.39
N SER A 118 -1.60 -5.18 4.25
CA SER A 118 -2.48 -5.92 5.15
C SER A 118 -1.76 -6.19 6.47
N GLU A 119 -2.52 -6.38 7.53
CA GLU A 119 -2.01 -6.79 8.84
C GLU A 119 -2.64 -8.13 9.21
N HIS A 120 -1.81 -9.11 9.56
CA HIS A 120 -2.26 -10.42 9.98
C HIS A 120 -1.43 -10.86 11.19
N ASN A 121 -2.09 -11.16 12.32
CA ASN A 121 -1.44 -11.48 13.59
C ASN A 121 -0.38 -10.44 14.01
N GLU A 122 -0.77 -9.15 14.04
CA GLU A 122 0.10 -8.01 14.42
C GLU A 122 1.32 -7.81 13.51
N LYS A 123 1.40 -8.55 12.40
CA LYS A 123 2.46 -8.46 11.41
C LYS A 123 1.97 -7.75 10.17
N LEU A 124 2.68 -6.71 9.74
CA LEU A 124 2.41 -6.01 8.49
C LEU A 124 3.00 -6.77 7.32
N HIS A 125 2.23 -6.86 6.24
CA HIS A 125 2.64 -7.37 4.95
C HIS A 125 2.41 -6.29 3.89
N LEU A 126 3.48 -5.91 3.19
CA LEU A 126 3.42 -4.95 2.09
C LEU A 126 3.88 -5.65 0.81
N VAL A 127 2.96 -5.80 -0.14
CA VAL A 127 3.24 -6.36 -1.47
C VAL A 127 3.21 -5.28 -2.53
N TRP A 128 4.02 -5.43 -3.57
CA TRP A 128 3.99 -4.52 -4.71
C TRP A 128 4.47 -5.19 -6.00
N LYS A 129 4.13 -4.56 -7.12
CA LYS A 129 4.64 -4.92 -8.44
C LYS A 129 5.95 -4.18 -8.68
N GLY A 130 7.03 -4.90 -8.96
CA GLY A 130 8.31 -4.36 -9.45
C GLY A 130 8.57 -4.74 -10.90
N PHE A 131 9.54 -4.08 -11.54
CA PHE A 131 10.03 -4.44 -12.87
C PHE A 131 11.53 -4.23 -12.96
N ASN A 132 12.28 -5.25 -13.37
CA ASN A 132 13.75 -5.19 -13.43
C ASN A 132 14.31 -4.92 -14.84
N GLY A 133 13.46 -4.50 -15.79
CA GLY A 133 13.82 -4.32 -17.19
C GLY A 133 13.55 -5.54 -18.08
N ARG A 134 13.29 -6.71 -17.48
CA ARG A 134 13.01 -7.96 -18.19
C ARG A 134 11.72 -8.64 -17.73
N GLU A 135 11.51 -8.73 -16.44
CA GLU A 135 10.40 -9.48 -15.83
C GLU A 135 9.68 -8.61 -14.79
N THR A 136 8.38 -8.87 -14.65
CA THR A 136 7.61 -8.36 -13.52
C THR A 136 7.96 -9.18 -12.28
N LEU A 137 8.14 -8.50 -11.15
CA LEU A 137 8.42 -9.09 -9.85
C LEU A 137 7.23 -8.84 -8.92
N LEU A 138 6.82 -9.85 -8.15
CA LEU A 138 5.94 -9.68 -7.01
C LEU A 138 6.78 -9.71 -5.75
N ASN A 139 6.92 -8.55 -5.14
CA ASN A 139 7.77 -8.39 -3.97
C ASN A 139 6.93 -8.30 -2.71
N LEU A 140 7.52 -8.73 -1.59
CA LEU A 140 6.95 -8.66 -0.26
C LEU A 140 8.02 -8.20 0.74
N ILE A 141 7.64 -7.28 1.62
CA ILE A 141 8.33 -6.98 2.87
C ILE A 141 7.35 -7.12 4.03
N THR A 142 7.89 -7.39 5.20
CA THR A 142 7.09 -7.48 6.42
C THR A 142 7.67 -6.64 7.54
N SER A 143 6.82 -6.17 8.44
CA SER A 143 7.21 -5.53 9.69
C SER A 143 6.57 -6.26 10.87
N GLU A 144 7.36 -6.47 11.92
CA GLU A 144 6.95 -7.13 13.18
C GLU A 144 6.94 -6.12 14.36
N ASP A 145 7.10 -4.83 14.06
CA ASP A 145 7.24 -3.75 15.04
C ASP A 145 6.38 -2.53 14.67
N ASP A 146 5.14 -2.80 14.24
CA ASP A 146 4.13 -1.78 13.89
C ASP A 146 4.61 -0.79 12.81
N GLY A 147 5.44 -1.28 11.88
CA GLY A 147 5.96 -0.52 10.75
C GLY A 147 7.16 0.38 11.07
N ALA A 148 7.77 0.25 12.25
CA ALA A 148 8.97 0.99 12.61
C ALA A 148 10.20 0.52 11.81
N THR A 149 10.31 -0.80 11.55
CA THR A 149 11.32 -1.39 10.69
C THR A 149 10.73 -2.44 9.74
N TRP A 150 11.44 -2.71 8.65
CA TRP A 150 10.99 -3.60 7.59
C TRP A 150 12.06 -4.63 7.26
N SER A 151 11.63 -5.83 6.88
CA SER A 151 12.51 -6.87 6.36
C SER A 151 13.13 -6.47 5.01
N GLU A 152 14.19 -7.16 4.61
CA GLU A 152 14.66 -7.12 3.22
C GLU A 152 13.56 -7.62 2.25
N PRO A 153 13.44 -7.04 1.04
CA PRO A 153 12.50 -7.50 0.02
C PRO A 153 12.71 -8.96 -0.37
N THR A 154 11.61 -9.71 -0.44
CA THR A 154 11.59 -11.06 -1.02
C THR A 154 10.69 -11.08 -2.24
N THR A 155 11.20 -11.56 -3.38
CA THR A 155 10.37 -11.82 -4.57
C THR A 155 9.67 -13.17 -4.40
N LEU A 156 8.34 -13.17 -4.42
CA LEU A 156 7.49 -14.35 -4.27
C LEU A 156 7.27 -15.09 -5.59
N LEU A 157 7.00 -14.31 -6.64
CA LEU A 157 6.71 -14.77 -7.99
C LEU A 157 7.28 -13.77 -8.99
N LYS A 158 7.54 -14.24 -10.19
CA LYS A 158 7.98 -13.40 -11.31
C LYS A 158 7.47 -13.97 -12.62
N THR A 159 7.34 -13.10 -13.63
CA THR A 159 6.95 -13.51 -14.98
C THR A 159 7.56 -12.56 -16.01
N ASP A 160 7.96 -13.11 -17.16
CA ASP A 160 8.34 -12.33 -18.33
C ASP A 160 7.15 -12.05 -19.28
N LYS A 161 5.94 -12.45 -18.89
CA LYS A 161 4.68 -12.22 -19.60
C LYS A 161 3.88 -11.07 -19.00
N GLY A 162 2.74 -10.75 -19.61
CA GLY A 162 1.82 -9.74 -19.10
C GLY A 162 1.33 -10.11 -17.70
N SER A 163 1.22 -9.12 -16.81
CA SER A 163 0.70 -9.32 -15.47
C SER A 163 -0.11 -8.13 -14.98
N ASP A 164 -1.04 -8.43 -14.09
CA ASP A 164 -1.69 -7.42 -13.27
C ASP A 164 -0.81 -7.06 -12.04
N HIS A 165 -1.40 -6.37 -11.06
CA HIS A 165 -0.79 -6.00 -9.79
C HIS A 165 -1.25 -6.89 -8.62
N PRO A 166 -0.40 -7.09 -7.60
CA PRO A 166 -0.76 -7.89 -6.44
C PRO A 166 -1.71 -7.14 -5.50
N PHE A 167 -2.57 -7.88 -4.81
CA PHE A 167 -3.25 -7.41 -3.61
C PHE A 167 -3.41 -8.54 -2.59
N LEU A 168 -3.64 -8.16 -1.33
CA LEU A 168 -3.79 -9.10 -0.23
C LEU A 168 -5.26 -9.29 0.13
N ILE A 169 -5.63 -10.53 0.45
CA ILE A 169 -6.96 -10.92 0.92
C ILE A 169 -6.78 -11.64 2.25
N GLN A 170 -7.53 -11.25 3.27
CA GLN A 170 -7.41 -11.85 4.60
C GLN A 170 -8.75 -12.32 5.15
N ASN A 171 -8.66 -13.32 6.04
CA ASN A 171 -9.71 -13.70 6.97
C ASN A 171 -9.09 -13.80 8.38
N SER A 172 -9.80 -14.38 9.35
CA SER A 172 -9.31 -14.48 10.74
C SER A 172 -8.06 -15.36 10.90
N ASP A 173 -7.84 -16.31 9.99
CA ASP A 173 -6.87 -17.39 10.16
C ASP A 173 -5.78 -17.38 9.08
N SER A 174 -5.95 -16.59 8.02
CA SER A 174 -5.11 -16.67 6.83
C SER A 174 -5.01 -15.35 6.08
N LEU A 175 -3.85 -15.16 5.44
CA LEU A 175 -3.54 -14.06 4.56
C LEU A 175 -3.09 -14.62 3.21
N PHE A 176 -3.74 -14.20 2.13
CA PHE A 176 -3.45 -14.66 0.78
C PHE A 176 -3.00 -13.51 -0.12
N LEU A 177 -1.98 -13.76 -0.92
CA LEU A 177 -1.64 -12.98 -2.10
C LEU A 177 -2.56 -13.38 -3.26
N SER A 178 -3.23 -12.41 -3.86
CA SER A 178 -3.98 -12.56 -5.10
C SER A 178 -3.26 -11.88 -6.25
N TRP A 179 -3.09 -12.59 -7.37
CA TRP A 179 -2.42 -12.06 -8.55
C TRP A 179 -2.84 -12.77 -9.83
N HIS A 180 -2.76 -12.06 -10.96
CA HIS A 180 -2.98 -12.63 -12.29
C HIS A 180 -1.81 -12.33 -13.23
N SER A 181 -1.42 -13.34 -14.02
CA SER A 181 -0.50 -13.20 -15.15
C SER A 181 -0.92 -14.06 -16.33
N ASP A 182 -0.41 -13.74 -17.52
CA ASP A 182 -0.64 -14.55 -18.72
C ASP A 182 0.06 -15.92 -18.65
N GLU A 183 1.07 -16.06 -17.78
CA GLU A 183 1.83 -17.31 -17.60
C GLU A 183 1.14 -18.27 -16.63
N PHE A 184 0.73 -17.77 -15.46
CA PHE A 184 0.19 -18.59 -14.38
C PHE A 184 -1.35 -18.54 -14.29
N GLY A 185 -1.99 -17.68 -15.08
CA GLY A 185 -3.39 -17.34 -14.88
C GLY A 185 -3.59 -16.66 -13.52
N TYR A 186 -4.73 -16.95 -12.87
CA TYR A 186 -5.02 -16.47 -11.52
C TYR A 186 -4.32 -17.33 -10.46
N VAL A 187 -3.60 -16.66 -9.55
CA VAL A 187 -2.89 -17.25 -8.42
C VAL A 187 -3.48 -16.71 -7.12
N LEU A 188 -3.76 -17.63 -6.19
CA LEU A 188 -4.06 -17.33 -4.79
C LEU A 188 -3.05 -18.09 -3.93
N LEU A 189 -2.16 -17.37 -3.27
CA LEU A 189 -1.01 -17.92 -2.57
C LEU A 189 -1.08 -17.58 -1.08
N ASP A 190 -1.03 -18.58 -0.22
CA ASP A 190 -0.98 -18.37 1.22
C ASP A 190 0.37 -17.74 1.62
N VAL A 191 0.30 -16.59 2.30
CA VAL A 191 1.44 -15.82 2.80
C VAL A 191 1.34 -15.56 4.30
N SER A 192 0.47 -16.31 5.00
CA SER A 192 0.26 -16.21 6.46
C SER A 192 1.48 -16.64 7.28
N GLU A 193 2.30 -17.56 6.76
CA GLU A 193 3.50 -18.08 7.42
C GLU A 193 4.78 -17.89 6.59
N ASN A 194 5.92 -18.04 7.27
CA ASN A 194 7.30 -17.92 6.77
C ASN A 194 7.46 -18.27 5.27
N ILE A 195 7.61 -17.22 4.45
CA ILE A 195 7.76 -17.23 2.98
C ILE A 195 8.92 -18.11 2.48
N ARG A 196 9.85 -18.52 3.37
CA ARG A 196 11.01 -19.39 3.06
C ARG A 196 10.66 -20.74 2.41
N ARG A 197 9.39 -21.17 2.41
CA ARG A 197 8.98 -22.41 1.72
C ARG A 197 8.63 -22.24 0.24
N LEU A 198 8.42 -21.03 -0.24
CA LEU A 198 7.92 -20.80 -1.61
C LEU A 198 9.04 -20.69 -2.66
N SER A 199 10.27 -20.38 -2.23
CA SER A 199 11.45 -20.35 -3.12
C SER A 199 12.05 -21.73 -3.45
N ASN A 200 11.53 -22.81 -2.85
CA ASN A 200 12.10 -24.18 -2.98
C ASN A 200 11.26 -25.12 -3.85
N ASN A 201 10.20 -24.63 -4.50
CA ASN A 201 9.34 -25.44 -5.38
C ASN A 201 9.57 -25.17 -6.88
N GLU A 202 10.74 -24.63 -7.26
CA GLU A 202 11.25 -24.78 -8.63
C GLU A 202 12.13 -26.04 -8.68
N ASN A 203 11.51 -27.20 -8.96
CA ASN A 203 12.16 -28.41 -9.47
C ASN A 203 11.56 -28.75 -10.82
#